data_AF-A0A8T3WDF0-F1
#
_entry.id   AF-A0A8T3WDF0-F1
#
_cell.length_a   1.000
_cell.length_b   1.000
_cell.length_c   1.000
_cell.angle_alpha   90.00
_cell.angle_beta   90.00
_cell.angle_gamma   90.00
#
_symmetry.space_group_name_H-M   'P 1'
#
loop_
_entity.id
_entity.type
_entity.pdbx_description
1 polymer ?
#
loop_
_entity_poly.entity_id
_entity_poly.type
_entity_poly.pdbx_seq_one_letter_code
_entity_poly.pdbx_strand_id
1 'polypeptide(L)'
;MWEYSGRIKNWIRECCEDNGCGHLAESIRFVWNKRFQSKAADARPTQKLIRISVVNWKASTEEQKEQTVKHETCHIISYYRYGDISLGHGRHWQTAMIRAGCDPDRFVEIDLNKIVSYIKAICPSCQKIFFISRTKARRIKYHGKVYKCQKCNVGVTLL
;
A
#
# COMPACT_ATOMS: atom_id res chain seq x y z
N MET A 1 -12.14 -5.42 8.14
CA MET A 1 -11.90 -4.14 7.40
C MET A 1 -12.77 -2.99 7.91
N TRP A 2 -14.10 -3.15 8.07
CA TRP A 2 -14.94 -2.11 8.68
C TRP A 2 -14.56 -1.80 10.14
N GLU A 3 -14.03 -2.78 10.87
CA GLU A 3 -13.48 -2.64 12.23
C GLU A 3 -12.40 -1.56 12.38
N TYR A 4 -11.64 -1.28 11.32
CA TYR A 4 -10.57 -0.27 11.33
C TYR A 4 -11.08 1.13 11.05
N SER A 5 -12.36 1.30 10.70
CA SER A 5 -12.89 2.61 10.32
C SER A 5 -12.80 3.62 11.45
N GLY A 6 -13.00 3.20 12.69
CA GLY A 6 -12.83 4.05 13.87
C GLY A 6 -11.37 4.50 14.05
N ARG A 7 -10.42 3.54 13.98
CA ARG A 7 -8.99 3.84 14.10
C ARG A 7 -8.49 4.78 13.01
N ILE A 8 -8.82 4.49 11.74
CA ILE A 8 -8.42 5.34 10.61
C ILE A 8 -8.96 6.77 10.79
N LYS A 9 -10.23 6.93 11.19
CA LYS A 9 -10.81 8.25 11.47
C LYS A 9 -10.10 8.96 12.62
N ASN A 10 -9.72 8.24 13.67
CA ASN A 10 -9.00 8.82 14.79
C ASN A 10 -7.59 9.28 14.39
N TRP A 11 -6.83 8.46 13.65
CA TRP A 11 -5.52 8.84 13.14
C TRP A 11 -5.57 10.05 12.20
N ILE A 12 -6.60 10.14 11.35
CA ILE A 12 -6.84 11.32 10.51
C ILE A 12 -7.12 12.55 11.39
N ARG A 13 -7.99 12.40 12.40
CA ARG A 13 -8.35 13.50 13.32
C ARG A 13 -7.14 14.02 14.07
N GLU A 14 -6.41 13.14 14.75
CA GLU A 14 -5.19 13.46 15.49
C GLU A 14 -4.19 14.19 14.58
N CYS A 15 -3.92 13.65 13.40
CA CYS A 15 -3.02 14.27 12.43
C CYS A 15 -3.47 15.68 12.01
N CYS A 16 -4.78 15.90 11.82
CA CYS A 16 -5.34 17.21 11.53
C CYS A 16 -5.26 18.17 12.74
N GLU A 17 -5.49 17.67 13.95
CA GLU A 17 -5.41 18.42 15.21
C GLU A 17 -3.98 18.88 15.50
N ASP A 18 -3.01 17.97 15.37
CA ASP A 18 -1.57 18.24 15.49
C ASP A 18 -1.10 19.32 14.51
N ASN A 19 -1.79 19.41 13.37
CA ASN A 19 -1.53 20.41 12.35
C ASN A 19 -2.39 21.68 12.47
N GLY A 20 -3.17 21.83 13.54
CA GLY A 20 -4.01 23.00 13.79
C GLY A 20 -5.14 23.19 12.77
N CYS A 21 -5.70 22.10 12.26
CA CYS A 21 -6.78 22.08 11.28
C CYS A 21 -7.78 20.95 11.55
N GLY A 22 -8.11 20.69 12.82
CA GLY A 22 -8.97 19.58 13.24
C GLY A 22 -10.30 19.48 12.48
N HIS A 23 -10.92 20.61 12.12
CA HIS A 23 -12.17 20.66 11.33
C HIS A 23 -12.04 20.01 9.94
N LEU A 24 -10.82 19.95 9.38
CA LEU A 24 -10.59 19.33 8.08
C LEU A 24 -10.90 17.82 8.11
N ALA A 25 -10.66 17.16 9.25
CA ALA A 25 -10.79 15.71 9.41
C ALA A 25 -12.18 15.19 9.04
N GLU A 26 -13.24 15.96 9.32
CA GLU A 26 -14.63 15.59 9.03
C GLU A 26 -14.91 15.46 7.53
N SER A 27 -14.13 16.18 6.71
CA SER A 27 -14.27 16.18 5.25
C SER A 27 -13.33 15.20 4.54
N ILE A 28 -12.36 14.63 5.26
CA ILE A 28 -11.45 13.63 4.70
C ILE A 28 -12.14 12.26 4.69
N ARG A 29 -12.24 11.68 3.51
CA ARG A 29 -12.78 10.34 3.30
C ARG A 29 -11.65 9.36 3.05
N PHE A 30 -11.90 8.09 3.36
CA PHE A 30 -11.02 7.00 2.94
C PHE A 30 -11.81 5.87 2.27
N VAL A 31 -11.18 5.17 1.35
CA VAL A 31 -11.75 4.00 0.67
C VAL A 31 -10.72 2.89 0.53
N TRP A 32 -11.20 1.65 0.50
CA TRP A 32 -10.38 0.47 0.23
C TRP A 32 -10.16 0.27 -1.26
N ASN A 33 -8.91 0.08 -1.66
CA ASN A 33 -8.50 -0.19 -3.03
C ASN A 33 -7.89 -1.60 -3.15
N LYS A 34 -8.58 -2.50 -3.86
CA LYS A 34 -8.14 -3.88 -4.10
C LYS A 34 -7.06 -3.99 -5.18
N ARG A 35 -6.87 -2.96 -6.00
CA ARG A 35 -5.94 -2.97 -7.16
C ARG A 35 -4.52 -2.51 -6.79
N PHE A 36 -4.35 -1.82 -5.68
CA PHE A 36 -3.01 -1.40 -5.24
C PHE A 36 -2.24 -2.62 -4.73
N GLN A 37 -1.16 -2.97 -5.43
CA GLN A 37 -0.25 -4.07 -5.08
C GLN A 37 1.11 -3.53 -4.61
N SER A 38 1.65 -2.51 -5.29
CA SER A 38 2.98 -1.95 -5.05
C SER A 38 3.00 -0.70 -4.17
N LYS A 39 1.84 -0.22 -3.71
CA LYS A 39 1.72 0.94 -2.82
C LYS A 39 0.75 0.68 -1.68
N ALA A 40 1.09 1.21 -0.51
CA ALA A 40 0.30 1.11 0.71
C ALA A 40 -0.99 1.92 0.62
N ALA A 41 -0.89 3.18 0.19
CA ALA A 41 -2.01 4.07 -0.03
C ALA A 41 -1.66 5.14 -1.08
N ASP A 42 -2.63 6.00 -1.41
CA ASP A 42 -2.37 7.33 -1.95
C ASP A 42 -3.46 8.33 -1.53
N ALA A 43 -3.09 9.62 -1.49
CA ALA A 43 -4.00 10.73 -1.33
C ALA A 43 -4.47 11.30 -2.68
N ARG A 44 -5.71 11.80 -2.69
CA ARG A 44 -6.26 12.71 -3.70
C ARG A 44 -6.60 14.02 -3.00
N PRO A 45 -5.65 14.96 -2.89
CA PRO A 45 -5.81 16.15 -2.05
C PRO A 45 -7.01 17.03 -2.43
N THR A 46 -7.22 17.27 -3.72
CA THR A 46 -8.39 18.02 -4.24
C THR A 46 -9.73 17.41 -3.86
N GLN A 47 -9.78 16.08 -3.70
CA GLN A 47 -10.99 15.32 -3.37
C GLN A 47 -11.11 14.99 -1.87
N LYS A 48 -10.09 15.35 -1.08
CA LYS A 48 -9.91 14.97 0.33
C LYS A 48 -10.13 13.47 0.54
N LEU A 49 -9.52 12.65 -0.32
CA LEU A 49 -9.74 11.20 -0.36
C LEU A 49 -8.43 10.44 -0.20
N ILE A 50 -8.38 9.53 0.77
CA ILE A 50 -7.31 8.55 0.94
C ILE A 50 -7.75 7.20 0.36
N ARG A 51 -6.93 6.56 -0.47
CA ARG A 51 -7.22 5.23 -1.01
C ARG A 51 -6.20 4.23 -0.49
N ILE A 52 -6.66 3.27 0.28
CA ILE A 52 -5.79 2.36 1.04
C ILE A 52 -5.77 0.98 0.37
N SER A 53 -4.59 0.43 0.13
CA SER A 53 -4.45 -0.93 -0.42
C SER A 53 -4.95 -1.97 0.56
N VAL A 54 -5.90 -2.81 0.12
CA VAL A 54 -6.33 -3.97 0.92
C VAL A 54 -5.21 -4.99 1.11
N VAL A 55 -4.31 -5.10 0.12
CA VAL A 55 -3.21 -6.06 0.16
C VAL A 55 -2.18 -5.60 1.17
N ASN A 56 -1.60 -4.41 0.99
CA ASN A 56 -0.58 -3.90 1.90
C ASN A 56 -1.11 -3.74 3.32
N TRP A 57 -2.35 -3.26 3.51
CA TRP A 57 -2.95 -3.12 4.84
C TRP A 57 -2.94 -4.41 5.67
N LYS A 58 -3.14 -5.56 5.03
CA LYS A 58 -3.13 -6.85 5.73
C LYS A 58 -1.73 -7.31 6.12
N ALA A 59 -0.69 -6.79 5.47
CA ALA A 59 0.70 -7.14 5.74
C ALA A 59 1.33 -6.21 6.77
N SER A 60 0.79 -4.99 6.87
CA SER A 60 1.30 -3.94 7.74
C SER A 60 1.05 -4.22 9.21
N THR A 61 2.02 -3.86 10.05
CA THR A 61 1.81 -3.72 11.50
C THR A 61 0.86 -2.55 11.79
N GLU A 62 0.42 -2.39 13.04
CA GLU A 62 -0.45 -1.25 13.40
C GLU A 62 0.27 0.08 13.26
N GLU A 63 1.56 0.15 13.62
CA GLU A 63 2.40 1.34 13.47
C GLU A 63 2.54 1.73 12.00
N GLN A 64 2.77 0.75 11.13
CA GLN A 64 2.86 0.99 9.69
C GLN A 64 1.54 1.47 9.08
N LYS A 65 0.40 0.97 9.60
CA LYS A 65 -0.94 1.43 9.19
C LYS A 65 -1.17 2.87 9.62
N GLU A 66 -0.86 3.20 10.86
CA GLU A 66 -0.97 4.56 11.38
C GLU A 66 -0.09 5.52 10.58
N GLN A 67 1.19 5.20 10.41
CA GLN A 67 2.13 6.02 9.64
C GLN A 67 1.66 6.23 8.20
N THR A 68 1.15 5.18 7.54
CA THR A 68 0.58 5.28 6.18
C THR A 68 -0.61 6.25 6.15
N VAL A 69 -1.52 6.17 7.13
CA VAL A 69 -2.70 7.05 7.18
C VAL A 69 -2.30 8.50 7.45
N LYS A 70 -1.40 8.74 8.41
CA LYS A 70 -0.87 10.07 8.73
C LYS A 70 -0.12 10.67 7.53
N HIS A 71 0.70 9.86 6.83
CA HIS A 71 1.41 10.26 5.61
C HIS A 71 0.48 10.79 4.52
N GLU A 72 -0.58 10.06 4.20
CA GLU A 72 -1.55 10.49 3.18
C GLU A 72 -2.41 11.66 3.67
N THR A 73 -2.69 11.75 4.97
CA THR A 73 -3.39 12.89 5.57
C THR A 73 -2.57 14.17 5.46
N CYS A 74 -1.25 14.09 5.68
CA CYS A 74 -0.33 15.21 5.51
C CYS A 74 -0.34 15.77 4.07
N HIS A 75 -0.46 14.93 3.04
CA HIS A 75 -0.64 15.41 1.66
C HIS A 75 -1.91 16.26 1.51
N ILE A 76 -3.01 15.86 2.14
CA ILE A 76 -4.27 16.61 2.12
C ILE A 76 -4.14 17.92 2.92
N ILE A 77 -3.53 17.88 4.10
CA ILE A 77 -3.31 19.05 4.96
C ILE A 77 -2.44 20.09 4.25
N SER A 78 -1.31 19.68 3.67
CA SER A 78 -0.42 20.58 2.94
C SER A 78 -1.15 21.22 1.77
N TYR A 79 -1.88 20.43 0.98
CA TYR A 79 -2.69 20.96 -0.11
C TYR A 79 -3.76 21.94 0.35
N TYR A 80 -4.46 21.62 1.45
CA TYR A 80 -5.47 22.51 2.02
C TYR A 80 -4.90 23.88 2.40
N ARG A 81 -3.65 23.93 2.90
CA ARG A 81 -3.00 25.16 3.34
C ARG A 81 -2.33 25.96 2.23
N TYR A 82 -1.78 25.27 1.22
CA TYR A 82 -0.85 25.88 0.27
C TYR A 82 -1.22 25.63 -1.20
N GLY A 83 -2.23 24.81 -1.47
CA GLY A 83 -2.65 24.45 -2.83
C GLY A 83 -1.57 23.68 -3.59
N ASP A 84 -1.56 23.83 -4.91
CA ASP A 84 -0.77 23.02 -5.83
C ASP A 84 0.76 23.09 -5.59
N ILE A 85 1.27 24.17 -4.99
CA ILE A 85 2.71 24.31 -4.68
C ILE A 85 3.21 23.28 -3.65
N SER A 86 2.29 22.68 -2.90
CA SER A 86 2.60 21.69 -1.87
C SER A 86 2.42 20.24 -2.31
N LEU A 87 2.13 20.01 -3.60
CA LEU A 87 2.03 18.66 -4.13
C LEU A 87 3.38 17.93 -4.01
N GLY A 88 3.32 16.68 -3.55
CA GLY A 88 4.50 15.83 -3.31
C GLY A 88 5.09 16.03 -1.91
N HIS A 89 6.31 15.55 -1.71
CA HIS A 89 6.95 15.42 -0.40
C HIS A 89 7.87 16.60 -0.04
N GLY A 90 7.48 17.81 -0.44
CA GLY A 90 8.26 19.04 -0.19
C GLY A 90 8.16 19.55 1.24
N ARG A 91 8.77 20.72 1.52
CA ARG A 91 8.84 21.33 2.87
C ARG A 91 7.51 21.41 3.60
N HIS A 92 6.42 21.74 2.89
CA HIS A 92 5.08 21.85 3.48
C HIS A 92 4.55 20.50 3.98
N TRP A 93 4.79 19.42 3.24
CA TRP A 93 4.44 18.07 3.63
C TRP A 93 5.32 17.56 4.76
N GLN A 94 6.63 17.78 4.68
CA GLN A 94 7.56 17.40 5.75
C GLN A 94 7.23 18.09 7.08
N THR A 95 6.87 19.38 7.04
CA THR A 95 6.43 20.12 8.22
C THR A 95 5.17 19.49 8.83
N ALA A 96 4.22 19.07 7.99
CA ALA A 96 2.99 18.44 8.46
C ALA A 96 3.25 17.08 9.12
N MET A 97 4.18 16.29 8.55
CA MET A 97 4.62 15.00 9.11
C MET A 97 5.26 15.17 10.48
N ILE A 98 6.21 16.11 10.61
CA ILE A 98 6.90 16.39 11.87
C ILE A 98 5.90 16.81 12.96
N ARG A 99 4.93 17.66 12.61
CA ARG A 99 3.87 18.07 13.55
C ARG A 99 3.03 16.90 14.01
N ALA A 100 2.73 15.96 13.12
CA ALA A 100 1.99 14.73 13.43
C ALA A 100 2.85 13.65 14.13
N GLY A 101 4.05 14.01 14.64
CA GLY A 101 4.96 13.10 15.34
C GLY A 101 5.57 12.01 14.44
N CYS A 102 5.52 12.19 13.11
CA CYS A 102 6.01 11.22 12.15
C CYS A 102 7.36 11.66 11.57
N ASP A 103 8.25 10.69 11.32
CA ASP A 103 9.43 10.93 10.50
C ASP A 103 9.00 11.23 9.05
N PRO A 104 9.44 12.33 8.42
CA PRO A 104 9.15 12.65 7.02
C PRO A 104 9.85 11.70 6.01
N ASP A 105 9.84 10.40 6.27
CA ASP A 105 10.25 9.38 5.32
C ASP A 105 9.14 9.17 4.28
N ARG A 106 9.56 9.01 3.03
CA ARG A 106 8.68 8.71 1.90
C ARG A 106 8.23 7.25 1.90
N PHE A 107 8.95 6.38 2.60
CA PHE A 107 8.82 4.94 2.50
C PHE A 107 8.44 4.30 3.85
N VAL A 108 7.38 3.48 3.81
CA VAL A 108 7.08 2.52 4.87
C VAL A 108 7.40 1.15 4.29
N GLU A 109 8.40 0.46 4.86
CA GLU A 109 8.77 -0.88 4.38
C GLU A 109 7.70 -1.90 4.78
N ILE A 110 6.94 -2.38 3.79
CA ILE A 110 5.92 -3.40 4.02
C ILE A 110 6.43 -4.73 3.45
N ASP A 111 6.62 -5.71 4.34
CA ASP A 111 6.99 -7.06 3.93
C ASP A 111 5.80 -7.78 3.28
N LEU A 112 5.70 -7.61 1.96
CA LEU A 112 4.69 -8.25 1.14
C LEU A 112 4.88 -9.77 1.04
N ASN A 113 6.04 -10.34 1.40
CA ASN A 113 6.25 -11.79 1.35
C ASN A 113 5.31 -12.55 2.29
N LYS A 114 4.79 -11.89 3.33
CA LYS A 114 3.75 -12.44 4.22
C LYS A 114 2.40 -12.66 3.53
N ILE A 115 2.14 -12.04 2.37
CA ILE A 115 0.85 -12.14 1.66
C ILE A 115 0.95 -12.90 0.34
N VAL A 116 2.10 -12.83 -0.34
CA VAL A 116 2.26 -13.52 -1.63
C VAL A 116 2.42 -15.01 -1.39
N SER A 117 1.31 -15.75 -1.34
CA SER A 117 1.37 -17.21 -1.34
C SER A 117 1.95 -17.67 -2.68
N TYR A 118 3.14 -18.26 -2.66
CA TYR A 118 3.70 -18.90 -3.83
C TYR A 118 2.98 -20.23 -4.11
N ILE A 119 2.76 -20.53 -5.38
CA ILE A 119 2.25 -21.83 -5.83
C ILE A 119 3.45 -22.68 -6.23
N LYS A 120 3.46 -23.93 -5.78
CA LYS A 120 4.49 -24.89 -6.15
C LYS A 120 4.32 -25.27 -7.62
N ALA A 121 5.43 -25.32 -8.33
CA ALA A 121 5.54 -25.84 -9.69
C ALA A 121 6.73 -26.78 -9.75
N ILE A 122 6.74 -27.71 -10.70
CA ILE A 122 7.80 -28.70 -10.86
C ILE A 122 8.31 -28.69 -12.30
N CYS A 123 9.63 -28.88 -12.47
CA CYS A 123 10.16 -29.24 -13.78
C CYS A 123 10.01 -30.76 -13.95
N PRO A 124 9.27 -31.26 -14.95
CA PRO A 124 9.08 -32.70 -15.13
C PRO A 124 10.38 -33.43 -15.49
N SER A 125 11.36 -32.72 -16.08
CA SER A 125 12.63 -33.31 -16.50
C SER A 125 13.64 -33.50 -15.34
N CYS A 126 13.76 -32.53 -14.44
CA CYS A 126 14.76 -32.58 -13.36
C CYS A 126 14.16 -32.62 -11.95
N GLN A 127 12.83 -32.73 -11.85
CA GLN A 127 12.06 -32.80 -10.60
C GLN A 127 12.27 -31.62 -9.63
N LYS A 128 12.95 -30.55 -10.08
CA LYS A 128 13.17 -29.35 -9.26
C LYS A 128 11.84 -28.66 -9.00
N ILE A 129 11.59 -28.34 -7.74
CA ILE A 129 10.44 -27.56 -7.30
C ILE A 129 10.76 -26.06 -7.40
N PHE A 130 9.79 -25.29 -7.89
CA PHE A 130 9.82 -23.84 -8.00
C PHE A 130 8.64 -23.26 -7.24
N PHE A 131 8.84 -22.08 -6.67
CA PHE A 131 7.78 -21.28 -6.07
C PHE A 131 7.48 -20.13 -7.03
N ILE A 132 6.29 -20.13 -7.62
CA ILE A 132 5.88 -19.11 -8.59
C ILE A 132 4.72 -18.29 -8.07
N SER A 133 4.63 -17.02 -8.49
CA SER A 133 3.52 -16.17 -8.08
C SER A 133 2.18 -16.68 -8.61
N ARG A 134 1.08 -16.36 -7.90
CA ARG A 134 -0.29 -16.66 -8.35
C ARG A 134 -0.56 -16.20 -9.78
N THR A 135 0.01 -15.06 -10.19
CA THR A 135 -0.13 -14.55 -11.57
C THR A 135 0.50 -15.48 -12.60
N LYS A 136 1.72 -15.97 -12.34
CA LYS A 136 2.37 -16.96 -13.24
C LYS A 136 1.56 -18.25 -13.28
N ALA A 137 1.12 -18.74 -12.12
CA ALA A 137 0.30 -19.94 -12.05
C ALA A 137 -1.02 -19.80 -12.80
N ARG A 138 -1.71 -18.65 -12.69
CA ARG A 138 -2.94 -18.37 -13.44
C ARG A 138 -2.69 -18.35 -14.95
N ARG A 139 -1.55 -17.80 -15.40
CA ARG A 139 -1.15 -17.80 -16.81
C ARG A 139 -0.85 -19.21 -17.34
N ILE A 140 -0.22 -20.07 -16.53
CA ILE A 140 -0.02 -21.48 -16.87
C ILE A 140 -1.38 -22.18 -16.98
N LYS A 141 -2.23 -22.06 -15.95
CA LYS A 141 -3.49 -22.81 -15.84
C LYS A 141 -4.56 -22.40 -16.85
N TYR A 142 -4.72 -21.10 -17.11
CA TYR A 142 -5.87 -20.58 -17.87
C TYR A 142 -5.50 -19.90 -19.19
N HIS A 143 -4.22 -19.62 -19.43
CA HIS A 143 -3.78 -18.89 -20.62
C HIS A 143 -2.73 -19.66 -21.45
N GLY A 144 -2.48 -20.94 -21.14
CA GLY A 144 -1.53 -21.78 -21.86
C GLY A 144 -0.07 -21.29 -21.84
N LYS A 145 0.27 -20.36 -20.93
CA LYS A 145 1.63 -19.79 -20.91
C LYS A 145 2.62 -20.82 -20.37
N VAL A 146 3.66 -21.10 -21.14
CA VAL A 146 4.76 -21.97 -20.71
C VAL A 146 5.90 -21.14 -20.11
N TYR A 147 6.23 -21.42 -18.85
CA TYR A 147 7.45 -20.92 -18.19
C TYR A 147 8.49 -22.04 -18.17
N LYS A 148 9.73 -21.73 -18.56
CA LYS A 148 10.77 -22.75 -18.74
C LYS A 148 11.70 -22.83 -17.52
N CYS A 149 12.09 -24.06 -17.17
CA CYS A 149 13.17 -24.33 -16.24
C CYS A 149 14.49 -23.81 -16.83
N GLN A 150 15.25 -23.00 -16.09
CA GLN A 150 16.52 -22.45 -16.59
C GLN A 150 17.59 -23.51 -16.86
N LYS A 151 17.54 -24.66 -16.18
CA LYS A 151 18.47 -25.77 -16.38
C LYS A 151 18.11 -26.64 -17.59
N CYS A 152 16.83 -27.01 -17.69
CA CYS A 152 16.39 -28.02 -18.67
C CYS A 152 15.74 -27.42 -19.92
N ASN A 153 15.41 -26.13 -19.89
CA ASN A 153 14.62 -25.44 -20.92
C ASN A 153 13.22 -26.07 -21.18
N VAL A 154 12.76 -26.94 -20.28
CA VAL A 154 11.45 -27.62 -20.31
C VAL A 154 10.41 -26.78 -19.56
N GLY A 155 9.16 -26.82 -20.03
CA GLY A 155 8.03 -26.17 -19.38
C GLY A 155 7.78 -26.70 -17.96
N VAL A 156 7.65 -25.82 -16.98
CA VAL A 156 7.27 -26.19 -15.62
C VAL A 156 5.75 -26.39 -15.53
N THR A 157 5.32 -27.38 -14.75
CA THR A 157 3.91 -27.68 -14.47
C THR A 157 3.56 -27.27 -13.04
N LEU A 158 2.30 -26.89 -12.80
CA LEU A 158 1.82 -26.63 -11.44
C LEU A 158 1.70 -27.95 -10.68
N LEU A 159 2.04 -27.94 -9.39
CA LEU A 159 1.73 -29.00 -8.44
C LEU A 159 0.37 -28.77 -7.79
#